data_AF-A0A354IRS2-F1
#
_entry.id   AF-A0A354IRS2-F1
#
_cell.length_a   1.000
_cell.length_b   1.000
_cell.length_c   1.000
_cell.angle_alpha   90.00
_cell.angle_beta   90.00
_cell.angle_gamma   90.00
#
_symmetry.space_group_name_H-M   'P 1'
#
loop_
_entity.id
_entity.type
_entity.pdbx_description
1 polymer ?
#
loop_
_entity_poly.entity_id
_entity_poly.type
_entity_poly.pdbx_seq_one_letter_code
_entity_poly.pdbx_strand_id
1 'polypeptide(L)'
;SVIVRRAGDVIPEVVSVILDRRPQGTTPWQMPTRCPVCGSEIVREEGAAAWRCSGELSCPAQRKEAIAHFASRRAMDIDGLGDKYIETLVDAGIVKSVADLYRLSRDTLLHLKLVLDAEEPSALAAALKLHLPAEGSGAVLNAVLKLDGNDPGWRAQALAQPASFEWNTKKIATKWADNLIAAIDASRAATLERLLFALGIRHVGESTAKTLADWLGSLALVRRAPAALLRVLPDIGGTVAESIADFFAEEKNQIALNALLATGVAPTGEHAPKAALRERLDEVGLLAALGIPKLTEPRARQLLDGRTLEDLAFLKVFGVFGLPEALVTSLESWMAVEANREALMNLSALRRELLESLPEEAEAPQGALAGKTFVLTGTLPTMSRDAAGALIEAAGGKVSGSVSKKTSYVVAGAEAGSKLEKAEALGVTVLDEAALLALLGNPT
;
A
#
# COMPACT_ATOMS: atom_id res chain seq x y z
N SER A 1 39.95 -7.85 -3.72
CA SER A 1 39.12 -8.81 -2.94
C SER A 1 38.19 -8.07 -1.99
N VAL A 2 37.15 -8.71 -1.46
CA VAL A 2 36.20 -8.12 -0.48
C VAL A 2 36.05 -9.01 0.75
N ILE A 3 35.68 -8.41 1.88
CA ILE A 3 35.27 -9.13 3.10
C ILE A 3 33.75 -9.26 3.06
N VAL A 4 33.26 -10.50 3.12
CA VAL A 4 31.83 -10.81 3.13
C VAL A 4 31.46 -11.31 4.53
N ARG A 5 30.33 -10.82 5.05
CA ARG A 5 29.75 -11.28 6.32
C ARG A 5 28.39 -11.89 6.03
N ARG A 6 28.08 -12.98 6.71
CA ARG A 6 26.73 -13.57 6.76
C ARG A 6 26.21 -13.46 8.18
N ALA A 7 25.05 -12.84 8.36
CA ALA A 7 24.34 -12.79 9.62
C ALA A 7 23.12 -13.72 9.54
N GLY A 8 23.22 -14.91 10.13
CA GLY A 8 22.17 -15.93 10.09
C GLY A 8 21.94 -16.53 8.69
N ASP A 9 20.69 -16.89 8.38
CA ASP A 9 20.28 -17.47 7.08
C ASP A 9 19.81 -16.42 6.06
N VAL A 10 20.37 -15.22 6.12
CA VAL A 10 20.05 -14.08 5.23
C VAL A 10 21.15 -13.87 4.18
N ILE A 11 20.81 -13.17 3.09
CA ILE A 11 21.71 -12.79 1.99
C ILE A 11 23.02 -12.18 2.56
N PRO A 12 24.21 -12.70 2.19
CA PRO A 12 25.49 -12.16 2.66
C PRO A 12 25.73 -10.71 2.21
N GLU A 13 26.37 -9.91 3.06
CA GLU A 13 26.70 -8.51 2.76
C GLU A 13 28.21 -8.31 2.57
N VAL A 14 28.58 -7.36 1.69
CA VAL A 14 29.96 -6.91 1.53
C VAL A 14 30.26 -5.85 2.59
N VAL A 15 31.14 -6.17 3.54
CA VAL A 15 31.50 -5.27 4.65
C VAL A 15 32.53 -4.24 4.22
N SER A 16 33.56 -4.69 3.49
CA SER A 16 34.65 -3.82 3.06
C SER A 16 35.43 -4.40 1.89
N VAL A 17 36.19 -3.54 1.20
CA VAL A 17 37.10 -3.91 0.12
C VAL A 17 38.52 -4.03 0.67
N ILE A 18 39.22 -5.12 0.32
CA ILE A 18 40.66 -5.29 0.62
C ILE A 18 41.44 -4.66 -0.52
N LEU A 19 41.84 -3.39 -0.35
CA LEU A 19 42.49 -2.57 -1.38
C LEU A 19 43.85 -3.13 -1.82
N ASP A 20 44.65 -3.65 -0.88
CA ASP A 20 45.98 -4.21 -1.16
C ASP A 20 45.95 -5.45 -2.07
N ARG A 21 44.76 -6.07 -2.19
CA ARG A 21 44.51 -7.23 -3.07
C ARG A 21 43.65 -6.85 -4.27
N ARG A 22 43.70 -5.59 -4.73
CA ARG A 22 43.02 -5.16 -5.94
C ARG A 22 43.84 -5.56 -7.17
N PRO A 23 43.35 -6.45 -8.05
CA PRO A 23 44.02 -6.77 -9.29
C PRO A 23 44.16 -5.54 -10.20
N GLN A 24 45.23 -5.50 -10.99
CA GLN A 24 45.34 -4.54 -12.10
C GLN A 24 44.23 -4.78 -13.13
N GLY A 25 43.75 -3.70 -13.75
CA GLY A 25 42.67 -3.76 -14.75
C GLY A 25 41.25 -3.80 -14.18
N THR A 26 41.07 -3.58 -12.89
CA THR A 26 39.72 -3.47 -12.29
C THR A 26 39.01 -2.18 -12.74
N THR A 27 37.73 -2.29 -13.10
CA THR A 27 36.89 -1.17 -13.51
C THR A 27 35.88 -0.80 -12.42
N PRO A 28 35.58 0.49 -12.21
CA PRO A 28 34.48 0.90 -11.34
C PRO A 28 33.15 0.32 -11.83
N TRP A 29 32.34 -0.19 -10.91
CA TRP A 29 30.98 -0.60 -11.25
C TRP A 29 30.13 0.63 -11.56
N GLN A 30 29.35 0.55 -12.63
CA GLN A 30 28.42 1.60 -13.03
C GLN A 30 27.02 1.02 -13.08
N MET A 31 26.06 1.79 -12.58
CA MET A 31 24.64 1.44 -12.68
C MET A 31 24.27 1.37 -14.18
N PRO A 32 23.60 0.31 -14.65
CA PRO A 32 23.10 0.27 -16.01
C PRO A 32 22.17 1.45 -16.27
N THR A 33 22.27 2.07 -17.44
CA THR A 33 21.37 3.16 -17.85
C THR A 33 20.02 2.64 -18.34
N ARG A 34 19.94 1.34 -18.64
CA ARG A 34 18.72 0.65 -19.07
C ARG A 34 18.45 -0.57 -18.20
N CYS A 35 17.17 -0.80 -17.93
CA CYS A 35 16.70 -1.95 -17.19
C CYS A 35 17.09 -3.25 -17.92
N PRO A 36 17.77 -4.19 -17.25
CA PRO A 36 18.16 -5.46 -17.87
C PRO A 36 16.96 -6.38 -18.16
N VAL A 37 15.77 -6.04 -17.65
CA VAL A 37 14.54 -6.83 -17.86
C VAL A 37 13.71 -6.28 -19.02
N CYS A 38 13.43 -4.97 -19.02
CA CYS A 38 12.50 -4.37 -20.01
C CYS A 38 13.14 -3.31 -20.92
N GLY A 39 14.43 -2.99 -20.74
CA GLY A 39 15.13 -1.98 -21.55
C GLY A 39 14.74 -0.51 -21.29
N SER A 40 13.75 -0.28 -20.42
CA SER A 40 13.36 1.07 -19.98
C SER A 40 14.50 1.79 -19.26
N GLU A 41 14.45 3.11 -19.22
CA GLU A 41 15.45 3.91 -18.52
C GLU A 41 15.51 3.57 -17.03
N ILE A 42 16.72 3.60 -16.47
CA ILE A 42 16.92 3.54 -15.03
C ILE A 42 17.09 4.96 -14.52
N VAL A 43 16.17 5.39 -13.66
CA VAL A 43 16.10 6.74 -13.11
C VAL A 43 16.44 6.72 -11.62
N ARG A 44 17.02 7.82 -11.13
CA ARG A 44 17.23 8.07 -9.71
C ARG A 44 16.72 9.44 -9.38
N GLU A 45 15.68 9.47 -8.56
CA GLU A 45 15.10 10.72 -8.06
C GLU A 45 16.13 11.50 -7.23
N GLU A 46 16.02 12.82 -7.25
CA GLU A 46 16.91 13.69 -6.49
C GLU A 46 16.83 13.36 -4.99
N GLY A 47 17.98 13.11 -4.35
CA GLY A 47 18.05 12.70 -2.95
C GLY A 47 17.74 11.22 -2.67
N ALA A 48 17.26 10.44 -3.64
CA ALA A 48 17.00 9.01 -3.43
C ALA A 48 18.30 8.20 -3.36
N ALA A 49 18.32 7.15 -2.54
CA ALA A 49 19.45 6.20 -2.48
C ALA A 49 19.41 5.17 -3.62
N ALA A 50 18.21 4.73 -4.00
CA ALA A 50 17.98 3.67 -4.97
C ALA A 50 17.76 4.22 -6.39
N TRP A 51 18.23 3.46 -7.38
CA TRP A 51 17.83 3.64 -8.77
C TRP A 51 16.66 2.71 -9.09
N ARG A 52 15.77 3.12 -10.00
CA ARG A 52 14.54 2.39 -10.33
C ARG A 52 14.31 2.35 -11.83
N CYS A 53 13.69 1.28 -12.29
CA CYS A 53 13.24 1.14 -13.66
C CYS A 53 12.00 2.03 -13.89
N SER A 54 12.01 2.88 -14.91
CA SER A 54 10.86 3.73 -15.29
C SER A 54 9.77 2.99 -16.07
N GLY A 55 9.96 1.70 -16.37
CA GLY A 55 9.01 0.88 -17.13
C GLY A 55 7.69 0.57 -16.42
N GLU A 56 7.57 0.81 -15.11
CA GLU A 56 6.33 0.61 -14.34
C GLU A 56 5.62 -0.73 -14.68
N LEU A 57 4.31 -0.72 -14.95
CA LEU A 57 3.51 -1.91 -15.28
C LEU A 57 3.86 -2.58 -16.62
N SER A 58 4.64 -1.91 -17.48
CA SER A 58 5.18 -2.50 -18.70
C SER A 58 6.39 -3.39 -18.42
N CYS A 59 7.09 -3.19 -17.30
CA CYS A 59 8.22 -4.02 -16.89
C CYS A 59 7.73 -5.35 -16.32
N PRO A 60 8.09 -6.51 -16.90
CA PRO A 60 7.70 -7.82 -16.37
C PRO A 60 8.11 -8.05 -14.92
N ALA A 61 9.30 -7.58 -14.52
CA ALA A 61 9.76 -7.71 -13.14
C ALA A 61 8.89 -6.91 -12.16
N GLN A 62 8.54 -5.67 -12.49
CA GLN A 62 7.66 -4.86 -11.63
C GLN A 62 6.24 -5.43 -11.59
N ARG A 63 5.76 -6.02 -12.69
CA ARG A 63 4.47 -6.70 -12.71
C ARG A 63 4.45 -7.92 -11.79
N LYS A 64 5.49 -8.77 -11.84
CA LYS A 64 5.64 -9.92 -10.95
C LYS A 64 5.62 -9.48 -9.48
N GLU A 65 6.41 -8.46 -9.14
CA GLU A 65 6.43 -7.90 -7.79
C GLU A 65 5.09 -7.28 -7.37
N ALA A 66 4.40 -6.57 -8.28
CA ALA A 66 3.08 -6.00 -7.99
C ALA A 66 2.04 -7.08 -7.71
N ILE A 67 2.05 -8.17 -8.47
CA ILE A 67 1.16 -9.32 -8.26
C ILE A 67 1.51 -10.05 -6.96
N ALA A 68 2.80 -10.25 -6.67
CA ALA A 68 3.27 -10.88 -5.43
C ALA A 68 2.90 -10.04 -4.20
N HIS A 69 3.12 -8.73 -4.26
CA HIS A 69 2.71 -7.79 -3.22
C HIS A 69 1.20 -7.83 -3.00
N PHE A 70 0.41 -7.74 -4.08
CA PHE A 70 -1.05 -7.82 -4.03
C PHE A 70 -1.52 -9.11 -3.36
N ALA A 71 -0.96 -10.25 -3.73
CA ALA A 71 -1.32 -11.56 -3.17
C ALA A 71 -0.82 -11.80 -1.74
N SER A 72 0.14 -11.00 -1.25
CA SER A 72 0.80 -11.23 0.03
C SER A 72 -0.16 -11.27 1.23
N ARG A 73 0.27 -11.94 2.30
CA ARG A 73 -0.51 -12.12 3.55
C ARG A 73 -1.05 -10.83 4.15
N ARG A 74 -0.31 -9.72 4.02
CA ARG A 74 -0.71 -8.40 4.58
C ARG A 74 -1.57 -7.58 3.61
N ALA A 75 -1.64 -7.98 2.34
CA ALA A 75 -2.40 -7.33 1.28
C ALA A 75 -3.73 -8.07 1.02
N MET A 76 -3.83 -8.92 0.00
CA MET A 76 -5.07 -9.65 -0.30
C MET A 76 -5.12 -11.08 0.27
N ASP A 77 -4.03 -11.55 0.90
CA ASP A 77 -3.92 -12.89 1.53
C ASP A 77 -4.38 -14.04 0.62
N ILE A 78 -3.84 -14.07 -0.59
CA ILE A 78 -4.09 -15.15 -1.54
C ILE A 78 -3.07 -16.25 -1.27
N ASP A 79 -3.40 -17.11 -0.30
CA ASP A 79 -2.57 -18.27 0.04
C ASP A 79 -2.44 -19.25 -1.14
N GLY A 80 -1.26 -19.85 -1.28
CA GLY A 80 -0.96 -20.81 -2.35
C GLY A 80 -0.49 -20.20 -3.68
N LEU A 81 -0.49 -18.86 -3.84
CA LEU A 81 0.09 -18.19 -5.01
C LEU A 81 1.59 -17.88 -4.80
N GLY A 82 2.45 -18.86 -5.06
CA GLY A 82 3.91 -18.70 -4.88
C GLY A 82 4.63 -18.01 -6.06
N ASP A 83 5.86 -17.56 -5.81
CA ASP A 83 6.67 -16.78 -6.77
C ASP A 83 6.80 -17.45 -8.15
N LYS A 84 7.13 -18.76 -8.18
CA LYS A 84 7.24 -19.50 -9.44
C LYS A 84 5.95 -19.53 -10.25
N TYR A 85 4.80 -19.51 -9.57
CA TYR A 85 3.49 -19.52 -10.22
C TYR A 85 3.25 -18.15 -10.85
N ILE A 86 3.49 -17.09 -10.09
CA ILE A 86 3.38 -15.70 -10.57
C ILE A 86 4.31 -15.48 -11.76
N GLU A 87 5.58 -15.88 -11.64
CA GLU A 87 6.57 -15.76 -12.71
C GLU A 87 6.09 -16.41 -14.00
N THR A 88 5.68 -17.68 -13.93
CA THR A 88 5.27 -18.44 -15.11
C THR A 88 3.97 -17.91 -15.71
N LEU A 89 3.00 -17.52 -14.87
CA LEU A 89 1.73 -16.94 -15.32
C LEU A 89 1.92 -15.59 -16.01
N VAL A 90 2.82 -14.75 -15.49
CA VAL A 90 3.15 -13.44 -16.06
C VAL A 90 3.93 -13.61 -17.37
N ASP A 91 4.94 -14.47 -17.40
CA ASP A 91 5.77 -14.70 -18.57
C ASP A 91 4.99 -15.39 -19.70
N ALA A 92 4.01 -16.24 -19.36
CA ALA A 92 3.07 -16.82 -20.33
C ALA A 92 2.04 -15.81 -20.85
N GLY A 93 1.98 -14.60 -20.28
CA GLY A 93 1.01 -13.57 -20.63
C GLY A 93 -0.43 -13.87 -20.21
N ILE A 94 -0.63 -14.84 -19.31
CA ILE A 94 -1.94 -15.20 -18.75
C ILE A 94 -2.37 -14.15 -17.71
N VAL A 95 -1.44 -13.71 -16.87
CA VAL A 95 -1.68 -12.65 -15.88
C VAL A 95 -0.94 -11.39 -16.30
N LYS A 96 -1.67 -10.35 -16.70
CA LYS A 96 -1.13 -9.05 -17.13
C LYS A 96 -1.39 -7.95 -16.09
N SER A 97 -2.37 -8.18 -15.22
CA SER A 97 -2.78 -7.31 -14.14
C SER A 97 -3.28 -8.11 -12.95
N VAL A 98 -3.42 -7.48 -11.78
CA VAL A 98 -4.01 -8.12 -10.59
C VAL A 98 -5.46 -8.57 -10.82
N ALA A 99 -6.20 -7.92 -11.71
CA ALA A 99 -7.57 -8.31 -12.06
C ALA A 99 -7.62 -9.69 -12.77
N ASP A 100 -6.55 -10.09 -13.46
CA ASP A 100 -6.51 -11.37 -14.17
C ASP A 100 -6.40 -12.57 -13.23
N LEU A 101 -5.92 -12.37 -11.99
CA LEU A 101 -5.92 -13.42 -10.96
C LEU A 101 -7.33 -13.97 -10.74
N TYR A 102 -8.32 -13.08 -10.72
CA TYR A 102 -9.73 -13.40 -10.49
C TYR A 102 -10.42 -14.06 -11.69
N ARG A 103 -9.68 -14.27 -12.80
CA ARG A 103 -10.12 -14.98 -14.00
C ARG A 103 -9.42 -16.33 -14.18
N LEU A 104 -8.49 -16.68 -13.29
CA LEU A 104 -7.78 -17.95 -13.35
C LEU A 104 -8.78 -19.10 -13.17
N SER A 105 -8.81 -20.00 -14.15
CA SER A 105 -9.63 -21.20 -14.10
C SER A 105 -8.86 -22.36 -13.47
N ARG A 106 -9.61 -23.36 -13.01
CA ARG A 106 -9.05 -24.62 -12.54
C ARG A 106 -8.15 -25.26 -13.61
N ASP A 107 -8.57 -25.22 -14.86
CA ASP A 107 -7.81 -25.78 -15.98
C ASP A 107 -6.46 -25.08 -16.15
N THR A 108 -6.43 -23.75 -16.05
CA THR A 108 -5.19 -22.98 -16.10
C THR A 108 -4.23 -23.39 -14.97
N LEU A 109 -4.73 -23.55 -13.75
CA LEU A 109 -3.92 -23.92 -12.60
C LEU A 109 -3.40 -25.37 -12.70
N LEU A 110 -4.23 -26.31 -13.13
CA LEU A 110 -3.79 -27.69 -13.33
C LEU A 110 -2.75 -27.79 -14.45
N HIS A 111 -2.92 -27.05 -15.54
CA HIS A 111 -1.92 -26.97 -16.61
C HIS A 111 -0.61 -26.35 -16.10
N LEU A 112 -0.67 -25.24 -15.36
CA LEU A 112 0.49 -24.63 -14.71
C LEU A 112 1.24 -25.62 -13.82
N LYS A 113 0.53 -26.45 -13.06
CA LYS A 113 1.15 -27.45 -12.19
C LYS A 113 1.92 -28.49 -13.00
N LEU A 114 1.34 -29.01 -14.09
CA LEU A 114 2.03 -29.95 -14.98
C LEU A 114 3.28 -29.34 -15.62
N VAL A 115 3.19 -28.08 -16.07
CA VAL A 115 4.31 -27.34 -16.66
C VAL A 115 5.46 -27.17 -15.65
N LEU A 116 5.14 -26.86 -14.40
CA LEU A 116 6.15 -26.65 -13.35
C LEU A 116 6.77 -27.94 -12.83
N ASP A 117 6.02 -29.04 -12.83
CA ASP A 117 6.51 -30.36 -12.39
C ASP A 117 7.38 -31.05 -13.44
N ALA A 118 7.22 -30.70 -14.72
CA ALA A 118 8.00 -31.27 -15.80
C ALA A 118 9.44 -30.72 -15.81
N GLU A 119 10.42 -31.62 -15.89
CA GLU A 119 11.85 -31.26 -16.01
C GLU A 119 12.20 -30.76 -17.43
N GLU A 120 11.55 -31.31 -18.45
CA GLU A 120 11.80 -31.07 -19.87
C GLU A 120 10.50 -31.16 -20.71
N PRO A 121 10.48 -30.61 -21.94
CA PRO A 121 9.27 -30.59 -22.78
C PRO A 121 8.69 -31.97 -23.13
N SER A 122 9.54 -32.99 -23.31
CA SER A 122 9.13 -34.40 -23.53
C SER A 122 8.34 -34.95 -22.34
N ALA A 123 8.82 -34.71 -21.12
CA ALA A 123 8.13 -35.13 -19.89
C ALA A 123 6.78 -34.42 -19.76
N LEU A 124 6.71 -33.13 -20.10
CA LEU A 124 5.45 -32.38 -20.13
C LEU A 124 4.47 -32.97 -21.15
N ALA A 125 4.90 -33.23 -22.38
CA ALA A 125 4.03 -33.79 -23.42
C ALA A 125 3.45 -35.16 -23.00
N ALA A 126 4.26 -36.01 -22.34
CA ALA A 126 3.79 -37.28 -21.81
C ALA A 126 2.73 -37.11 -20.71
N ALA A 127 2.91 -36.14 -19.82
CA ALA A 127 1.93 -35.82 -18.78
C ALA A 127 0.63 -35.25 -19.37
N LEU A 128 0.72 -34.27 -20.28
CA LEU A 128 -0.44 -33.65 -20.94
C LEU A 128 -1.29 -34.67 -21.68
N LYS A 129 -0.68 -35.65 -22.35
CA LYS A 129 -1.38 -36.71 -23.09
C LYS A 129 -2.41 -37.48 -22.22
N LEU A 130 -2.22 -37.54 -20.90
CA LEU A 130 -3.16 -38.21 -19.98
C LEU A 130 -4.43 -37.39 -19.71
N HIS A 131 -4.45 -36.12 -20.10
CA HIS A 131 -5.49 -35.14 -19.77
C HIS A 131 -6.03 -34.39 -20.98
N LEU A 132 -5.54 -34.71 -22.19
CA LEU A 132 -6.00 -34.12 -23.43
C LEU A 132 -7.04 -35.04 -24.11
N PRO A 133 -8.01 -34.49 -24.85
CA PRO A 133 -8.95 -35.29 -25.65
C PRO A 133 -8.24 -36.25 -26.61
N ALA A 134 -8.88 -37.38 -26.91
CA ALA A 134 -8.30 -38.39 -27.81
C ALA A 134 -8.08 -37.88 -29.25
N GLU A 135 -8.94 -36.98 -29.72
CA GLU A 135 -8.87 -36.37 -31.04
C GLU A 135 -8.48 -34.88 -30.93
N GLY A 136 -7.77 -34.34 -31.93
CA GLY A 136 -7.42 -32.92 -32.00
C GLY A 136 -6.21 -32.47 -31.16
N SER A 137 -5.68 -33.33 -30.28
CA SER A 137 -4.61 -32.96 -29.33
C SER A 137 -3.19 -33.01 -29.90
N GLY A 138 -3.01 -33.53 -31.12
CA GLY A 138 -1.69 -33.69 -31.74
C GLY A 138 -0.95 -32.36 -31.96
N ALA A 139 -1.68 -31.27 -32.24
CA ALA A 139 -1.07 -29.94 -32.44
C ALA A 139 -0.41 -29.42 -31.16
N VAL A 140 -1.10 -29.54 -30.01
CA VAL A 140 -0.59 -29.11 -28.70
C VAL A 140 0.64 -29.92 -28.32
N LEU A 141 0.58 -31.24 -28.42
CA LEU A 141 1.71 -32.12 -28.09
C LEU A 141 2.93 -31.84 -28.97
N ASN A 142 2.72 -31.65 -30.27
CA ASN A 142 3.81 -31.31 -31.20
C ASN A 142 4.40 -29.92 -30.93
N ALA A 143 3.59 -28.94 -30.51
CA ALA A 143 4.07 -27.62 -30.14
C ALA A 143 4.97 -27.70 -28.90
N VAL A 144 4.55 -28.43 -27.86
CA VAL A 144 5.36 -28.64 -26.64
C VAL A 144 6.66 -29.37 -26.97
N LEU A 145 6.62 -30.45 -27.77
CA LEU A 145 7.82 -31.22 -28.13
C LEU A 145 8.86 -30.43 -28.95
N LYS A 146 8.47 -29.30 -29.56
CA LYS A 146 9.38 -28.42 -30.32
C LYS A 146 10.08 -27.37 -29.45
N LEU A 147 9.68 -27.22 -28.19
CA LEU A 147 10.31 -26.27 -27.28
C LEU A 147 11.73 -26.73 -26.91
N ASP A 148 12.64 -25.76 -26.72
CA ASP A 148 13.98 -26.04 -26.22
C ASP A 148 13.96 -26.09 -24.69
N GLY A 149 14.24 -27.26 -24.11
CA GLY A 149 14.29 -27.43 -22.65
C GLY A 149 15.39 -26.62 -21.96
N ASN A 150 16.39 -26.13 -22.70
CA ASN A 150 17.46 -25.27 -22.16
C ASN A 150 17.07 -23.79 -22.13
N ASP A 151 16.00 -23.38 -22.82
CA ASP A 151 15.48 -22.03 -22.75
C ASP A 151 14.80 -21.81 -21.39
N PRO A 152 15.27 -20.88 -20.54
CA PRO A 152 14.61 -20.59 -19.25
C PRO A 152 13.12 -20.26 -19.36
N GLY A 153 12.66 -19.76 -20.51
CA GLY A 153 11.28 -19.40 -20.80
C GLY A 153 10.41 -20.54 -21.36
N TRP A 154 10.93 -21.76 -21.56
CA TRP A 154 10.17 -22.83 -22.24
C TRP A 154 8.86 -23.18 -21.52
N ARG A 155 8.85 -23.10 -20.18
CA ARG A 155 7.65 -23.36 -19.36
C ARG A 155 6.55 -22.35 -19.64
N ALA A 156 6.89 -21.06 -19.69
CA ALA A 156 5.95 -20.01 -20.04
C ALA A 156 5.43 -20.17 -21.48
N GLN A 157 6.32 -20.52 -22.42
CA GLN A 157 5.94 -20.79 -23.81
C GLN A 157 5.01 -22.01 -23.95
N ALA A 158 5.21 -23.06 -23.15
CA ALA A 158 4.34 -24.22 -23.08
C ALA A 158 2.97 -23.87 -22.51
N LEU A 159 2.94 -23.14 -21.40
CA LEU A 159 1.71 -22.73 -20.73
C LEU A 159 0.84 -21.81 -21.61
N ALA A 160 1.48 -20.98 -22.45
CA ALA A 160 0.81 -20.10 -23.39
C ALA A 160 0.17 -20.83 -24.60
N GLN A 161 0.45 -22.13 -24.79
CA GLN A 161 -0.16 -22.89 -25.89
C GLN A 161 -1.66 -23.09 -25.64
N PRO A 162 -2.53 -22.82 -26.63
CA PRO A 162 -3.95 -23.05 -26.49
C PRO A 162 -4.21 -24.56 -26.37
N ALA A 163 -4.87 -24.96 -25.29
CA ALA A 163 -5.22 -26.35 -25.03
C ALA A 163 -6.61 -26.44 -24.39
N SER A 164 -7.32 -27.52 -24.71
CA SER A 164 -8.56 -27.92 -24.04
C SER A 164 -8.32 -29.27 -23.37
N PHE A 165 -8.84 -29.43 -22.15
CA PHE A 165 -8.50 -30.56 -21.30
C PHE A 165 -9.73 -31.43 -20.99
N GLU A 166 -9.53 -32.74 -21.02
CA GLU A 166 -10.39 -33.76 -20.43
C GLU A 166 -9.65 -34.36 -19.24
N TRP A 167 -9.73 -33.69 -18.09
CA TRP A 167 -8.90 -34.03 -16.93
C TRP A 167 -9.17 -35.44 -16.39
N ASN A 168 -8.18 -36.32 -16.52
CA ASN A 168 -8.13 -37.56 -15.77
C ASN A 168 -7.83 -37.33 -14.28
N THR A 169 -8.88 -37.21 -13.47
CA THR A 169 -8.81 -36.93 -12.02
C THR A 169 -8.09 -38.01 -11.21
N LYS A 170 -7.88 -39.22 -11.75
CA LYS A 170 -7.09 -40.27 -11.10
C LYS A 170 -5.58 -40.07 -11.27
N LYS A 171 -5.16 -39.16 -12.16
CA LYS A 171 -3.76 -38.93 -12.52
C LYS A 171 -3.24 -37.55 -12.14
N ILE A 172 -4.08 -36.69 -11.57
CA ILE A 172 -3.69 -35.35 -11.12
C ILE A 172 -4.41 -34.95 -9.83
N ALA A 173 -3.66 -34.40 -8.89
CA ALA A 173 -4.21 -33.86 -7.64
C ALA A 173 -4.82 -32.47 -7.89
N THR A 174 -6.11 -32.31 -7.62
CA THR A 174 -6.82 -31.05 -7.90
C THR A 174 -6.98 -30.13 -6.69
N LYS A 175 -6.87 -30.69 -5.47
CA LYS A 175 -7.15 -29.97 -4.22
C LYS A 175 -6.37 -28.67 -4.08
N TRP A 176 -5.12 -28.64 -4.55
CA TRP A 176 -4.31 -27.43 -4.48
C TRP A 176 -4.94 -26.29 -5.31
N ALA A 177 -5.37 -26.59 -6.54
CA ALA A 177 -5.96 -25.62 -7.46
C ALA A 177 -7.32 -25.15 -6.92
N ASP A 178 -8.10 -26.09 -6.38
CA ASP A 178 -9.37 -25.81 -5.73
C ASP A 178 -9.17 -24.87 -4.52
N ASN A 179 -8.13 -25.10 -3.71
CA ASN A 179 -7.77 -24.23 -2.59
C ASN A 179 -7.30 -22.83 -3.04
N LEU A 180 -6.47 -22.74 -4.09
CA LEU A 180 -6.02 -21.44 -4.60
C LEU A 180 -7.19 -20.63 -5.16
N ILE A 181 -8.10 -21.25 -5.91
CA ILE A 181 -9.32 -20.58 -6.39
C ILE A 181 -10.14 -20.08 -5.20
N ALA A 182 -10.34 -20.91 -4.18
CA ALA A 182 -11.05 -20.51 -2.98
C ALA A 182 -10.36 -19.32 -2.25
N ALA A 183 -9.02 -19.29 -2.20
CA ALA A 183 -8.28 -18.18 -1.62
C ALA A 183 -8.42 -16.89 -2.46
N ILE A 184 -8.36 -16.99 -3.80
CA ILE A 184 -8.61 -15.87 -4.71
C ILE A 184 -10.04 -15.34 -4.50
N ASP A 185 -11.05 -16.21 -4.45
CA ASP A 185 -12.43 -15.80 -4.25
C ASP A 185 -12.67 -15.19 -2.87
N ALA A 186 -12.09 -15.76 -1.80
CA ALA A 186 -12.16 -15.18 -0.46
C ALA A 186 -11.55 -13.78 -0.40
N SER A 187 -10.46 -13.53 -1.14
CA SER A 187 -9.80 -12.22 -1.17
C SER A 187 -10.67 -11.09 -1.71
N ARG A 188 -11.75 -11.39 -2.44
CA ARG A 188 -12.68 -10.38 -2.98
C ARG A 188 -13.31 -9.50 -1.90
N ALA A 189 -13.43 -10.01 -0.67
CA ALA A 189 -14.02 -9.33 0.47
C ALA A 189 -12.97 -8.78 1.47
N ALA A 190 -11.74 -8.51 1.02
CA ALA A 190 -10.70 -7.88 1.85
C ALA A 190 -11.17 -6.52 2.43
N THR A 191 -10.61 -6.10 3.55
CA THR A 191 -10.90 -4.79 4.15
C THR A 191 -10.39 -3.63 3.27
N LEU A 192 -10.96 -2.44 3.41
CA LEU A 192 -10.51 -1.25 2.68
C LEU A 192 -9.01 -0.97 2.87
N GLU A 193 -8.50 -1.06 4.11
CA GLU A 193 -7.08 -0.87 4.43
C GLU A 193 -6.17 -1.84 3.63
N ARG A 194 -6.60 -3.09 3.50
CA ARG A 194 -5.85 -4.17 2.85
C ARG A 194 -5.84 -3.97 1.34
N LEU A 195 -6.98 -3.59 0.76
CA LEU A 195 -7.05 -3.24 -0.65
C LEU A 195 -6.16 -2.04 -0.96
N LEU A 196 -6.23 -0.96 -0.19
CA LEU A 196 -5.39 0.24 -0.39
C LEU A 196 -3.91 -0.08 -0.29
N PHE A 197 -3.50 -0.93 0.65
CA PHE A 197 -2.13 -1.41 0.74
C PHE A 197 -1.75 -2.29 -0.46
N ALA A 198 -2.64 -3.19 -0.90
CA ALA A 198 -2.42 -4.09 -2.02
C ALA A 198 -2.23 -3.37 -3.37
N LEU A 199 -2.79 -2.17 -3.54
CA LEU A 199 -2.60 -1.36 -4.75
C LEU A 199 -1.14 -0.94 -4.98
N GLY A 200 -0.27 -1.03 -3.98
CA GLY A 200 1.15 -0.76 -4.13
C GLY A 200 1.46 0.71 -4.45
N ILE A 201 0.65 1.64 -3.94
CA ILE A 201 0.85 3.08 -4.13
C ILE A 201 2.19 3.49 -3.54
N ARG A 202 2.95 4.31 -4.27
CA ARG A 202 4.29 4.75 -3.84
C ARG A 202 4.22 5.44 -2.47
N HIS A 203 5.18 5.09 -1.59
CA HIS A 203 5.27 5.58 -0.20
C HIS A 203 4.11 5.20 0.73
N VAL A 204 3.09 4.47 0.26
CA VAL A 204 1.98 4.01 1.08
C VAL A 204 2.33 2.66 1.69
N GLY A 205 2.57 2.65 3.00
CA GLY A 205 2.66 1.43 3.80
C GLY A 205 1.33 1.07 4.47
N GLU A 206 1.31 -0.01 5.24
CA GLU A 206 0.14 -0.48 5.98
C GLU A 206 -0.46 0.58 6.90
N SER A 207 0.38 1.33 7.63
CA SER A 207 -0.09 2.38 8.55
C SER A 207 -0.79 3.52 7.81
N THR A 208 -0.30 3.89 6.63
CA THR A 208 -0.91 4.91 5.77
C THR A 208 -2.22 4.40 5.20
N ALA A 209 -2.24 3.16 4.68
CA ALA A 209 -3.46 2.55 4.15
C ALA A 209 -4.56 2.44 5.21
N LYS A 210 -4.19 2.06 6.44
CA LYS A 210 -5.09 2.06 7.60
C LYS A 210 -5.59 3.47 7.92
N THR A 211 -4.72 4.47 7.94
CA THR A 211 -5.14 5.87 8.17
C THR A 211 -6.16 6.34 7.14
N LEU A 212 -5.94 6.02 5.86
CA LEU A 212 -6.88 6.36 4.79
C LEU A 212 -8.23 5.68 4.99
N ALA A 213 -8.23 4.38 5.27
CA ALA A 213 -9.45 3.62 5.54
C ALA A 213 -10.20 4.18 6.77
N ASP A 214 -9.51 4.37 7.89
CA ASP A 214 -10.08 4.83 9.16
C ASP A 214 -10.66 6.26 9.07
N TRP A 215 -10.02 7.16 8.31
CA TRP A 215 -10.42 8.58 8.26
C TRP A 215 -11.42 8.88 7.14
N LEU A 216 -11.20 8.32 5.95
CA LEU A 216 -12.02 8.60 4.77
C LEU A 216 -13.15 7.58 4.61
N GLY A 217 -13.02 6.38 5.19
CA GLY A 217 -14.09 5.40 5.34
C GLY A 217 -14.55 4.69 4.06
N SER A 218 -14.26 5.23 2.87
CA SER A 218 -14.68 4.61 1.60
C SER A 218 -13.64 4.76 0.50
N LEU A 219 -13.52 3.74 -0.35
CA LEU A 219 -12.68 3.79 -1.54
C LEU A 219 -13.10 4.93 -2.47
N ALA A 220 -14.40 5.21 -2.56
CA ALA A 220 -14.95 6.29 -3.36
C ALA A 220 -14.40 7.66 -2.93
N LEU A 221 -14.31 7.93 -1.62
CA LEU A 221 -13.72 9.17 -1.12
C LEU A 221 -12.20 9.19 -1.31
N VAL A 222 -11.50 8.09 -1.02
CA VAL A 222 -10.05 8.00 -1.19
C VAL A 222 -9.64 8.29 -2.64
N ARG A 223 -10.37 7.75 -3.63
CA ARG A 223 -10.10 7.93 -5.07
C ARG A 223 -10.15 9.37 -5.55
N ARG A 224 -10.91 10.23 -4.89
CA ARG A 224 -11.12 11.64 -5.30
C ARG A 224 -10.52 12.65 -4.32
N ALA A 225 -9.86 12.17 -3.25
CA ALA A 225 -9.29 13.03 -2.24
C ALA A 225 -8.07 13.79 -2.83
N PRO A 226 -8.10 15.14 -2.88
CA PRO A 226 -6.95 15.91 -3.35
C PRO A 226 -5.78 15.83 -2.36
N ALA A 227 -4.56 16.05 -2.84
CA ALA A 227 -3.35 16.00 -2.00
C ALA A 227 -3.43 16.89 -0.76
N ALA A 228 -4.06 18.07 -0.85
CA ALA A 228 -4.26 18.95 0.30
C ALA A 228 -5.11 18.31 1.42
N LEU A 229 -6.20 17.60 1.06
CA LEU A 229 -7.03 16.88 2.02
C LEU A 229 -6.26 15.70 2.63
N LEU A 230 -5.52 14.96 1.81
CA LEU A 230 -4.73 13.82 2.28
C LEU A 230 -3.63 14.24 3.25
N ARG A 231 -2.98 15.38 2.99
CA ARG A 231 -1.88 15.93 3.80
C ARG A 231 -2.31 16.42 5.19
N VAL A 232 -3.58 16.78 5.38
CA VAL A 232 -4.08 17.18 6.71
C VAL A 232 -4.46 15.99 7.60
N LEU A 233 -4.47 14.76 7.04
CA LEU A 233 -4.66 13.54 7.81
C LEU A 233 -3.43 13.22 8.68
N PRO A 234 -3.59 12.48 9.79
CA PRO A 234 -2.47 12.08 10.63
C PRO A 234 -1.42 11.29 9.85
N ASP A 235 -0.14 11.50 10.16
CA ASP A 235 0.98 10.70 9.64
C ASP A 235 1.12 10.66 8.10
N ILE A 236 0.47 11.58 7.37
CA ILE A 236 0.59 11.74 5.92
C ILE A 236 1.29 13.06 5.59
N GLY A 237 2.53 12.96 5.07
CA GLY A 237 3.30 14.10 4.59
C GLY A 237 2.98 14.48 3.14
N GLY A 238 3.52 15.62 2.67
CA GLY A 238 3.29 16.14 1.31
C GLY A 238 3.59 15.13 0.20
N THR A 239 4.78 14.52 0.22
CA THR A 239 5.20 13.52 -0.79
C THR A 239 4.26 12.32 -0.85
N VAL A 240 3.77 11.85 0.30
CA VAL A 240 2.84 10.71 0.37
C VAL A 240 1.47 11.13 -0.17
N ALA A 241 0.97 12.30 0.22
CA ALA A 241 -0.29 12.84 -0.24
C ALA A 241 -0.32 13.05 -1.77
N GLU A 242 0.74 13.63 -2.33
CA GLU A 242 0.93 13.79 -3.78
C GLU A 242 0.94 12.43 -4.48
N SER A 243 1.71 11.46 -3.96
CA SER A 243 1.78 10.12 -4.56
C SER A 243 0.44 9.39 -4.60
N ILE A 244 -0.40 9.57 -3.56
CA ILE A 244 -1.75 9.01 -3.53
C ILE A 244 -2.67 9.71 -4.53
N ALA A 245 -2.68 11.05 -4.53
CA ALA A 245 -3.51 11.84 -5.43
C ALA A 245 -3.16 11.58 -6.90
N ASP A 246 -1.86 11.56 -7.23
CA ASP A 246 -1.35 11.28 -8.58
C ASP A 246 -1.70 9.86 -9.02
N PHE A 247 -1.58 8.87 -8.12
CA PHE A 247 -1.97 7.49 -8.42
C PHE A 247 -3.43 7.40 -8.84
N PHE A 248 -4.34 8.10 -8.17
CA PHE A 248 -5.76 8.09 -8.53
C PHE A 248 -6.11 9.07 -9.66
N ALA A 249 -5.33 10.11 -9.91
CA ALA A 249 -5.53 10.98 -11.07
C ALA A 249 -5.11 10.29 -12.39
N GLU A 250 -4.15 9.37 -12.34
CA GLU A 250 -3.65 8.65 -13.51
C GLU A 250 -4.72 7.71 -14.13
N GLU A 251 -5.04 7.94 -15.40
CA GLU A 251 -6.09 7.23 -16.12
C GLU A 251 -5.84 5.71 -16.16
N LYS A 252 -4.59 5.27 -16.36
CA LYS A 252 -4.24 3.85 -16.40
C LYS A 252 -4.53 3.14 -15.09
N ASN A 253 -4.28 3.79 -13.95
CA ASN A 253 -4.57 3.23 -12.64
C ASN A 253 -6.09 3.16 -12.40
N GLN A 254 -6.84 4.17 -12.84
CA GLN A 254 -8.30 4.15 -12.78
C GLN A 254 -8.88 2.99 -13.60
N ILE A 255 -8.37 2.76 -14.82
CA ILE A 255 -8.78 1.63 -15.66
C ILE A 255 -8.47 0.30 -14.97
N ALA A 256 -7.25 0.14 -14.44
CA ALA A 256 -6.85 -1.09 -13.75
C ALA A 256 -7.69 -1.36 -12.50
N LEU A 257 -7.94 -0.33 -11.68
CA LEU A 257 -8.78 -0.43 -10.50
C LEU A 257 -10.24 -0.76 -10.87
N ASN A 258 -10.80 -0.11 -11.88
CA ASN A 258 -12.15 -0.41 -12.35
C ASN A 258 -12.26 -1.85 -12.87
N ALA A 259 -11.24 -2.34 -13.60
CA ALA A 259 -11.18 -3.72 -14.04
C ALA A 259 -11.13 -4.71 -12.86
N LEU A 260 -10.38 -4.38 -11.80
CA LEU A 260 -10.33 -5.16 -10.56
C LEU A 260 -11.69 -5.20 -9.87
N LEU A 261 -12.33 -4.05 -9.65
CA LEU A 261 -13.65 -3.96 -9.03
C LEU A 261 -14.72 -4.71 -9.86
N ALA A 262 -14.64 -4.63 -11.19
CA ALA A 262 -15.54 -5.36 -12.09
C ALA A 262 -15.41 -6.89 -11.99
N THR A 263 -14.33 -7.42 -11.40
CA THR A 263 -14.22 -8.85 -11.11
C THR A 263 -15.04 -9.28 -9.89
N GLY A 264 -15.55 -8.34 -9.08
CA GLY A 264 -16.27 -8.61 -7.83
C GLY A 264 -15.46 -8.37 -6.57
N VAL A 265 -14.25 -7.79 -6.69
CA VAL A 265 -13.52 -7.27 -5.53
C VAL A 265 -14.24 -6.05 -5.01
N ALA A 266 -14.68 -6.10 -3.75
CA ALA A 266 -15.37 -5.02 -3.09
C ALA A 266 -14.84 -4.91 -1.64
N PRO A 267 -14.20 -3.79 -1.27
CA PRO A 267 -13.65 -3.65 0.06
C PRO A 267 -14.76 -3.74 1.11
N THR A 268 -14.51 -4.52 2.16
CA THR A 268 -15.39 -4.59 3.33
C THR A 268 -14.99 -3.56 4.39
N GLY A 269 -15.93 -3.28 5.30
CA GLY A 269 -15.70 -2.34 6.40
C GLY A 269 -15.75 -0.87 6.00
N GLU A 270 -16.31 -0.54 4.83
CA GLU A 270 -16.55 0.86 4.49
C GLU A 270 -17.57 1.51 5.44
N HIS A 271 -17.33 2.76 5.79
CA HIS A 271 -18.14 3.55 6.70
C HIS A 271 -18.12 5.04 6.32
N ALA A 272 -18.97 5.85 6.97
CA ALA A 272 -18.93 7.31 6.80
C ALA A 272 -17.57 7.87 7.27
N PRO A 273 -17.08 8.98 6.69
CA PRO A 273 -15.82 9.57 7.12
C PRO A 273 -15.82 9.89 8.61
N LYS A 274 -14.65 9.81 9.24
CA LYS A 274 -14.51 9.99 10.70
C LYS A 274 -14.95 11.38 11.13
N ALA A 275 -15.78 11.49 12.17
CA ALA A 275 -16.30 12.80 12.65
C ALA A 275 -15.19 13.84 12.91
N ALA A 276 -14.06 13.39 13.49
CA ALA A 276 -12.87 14.21 13.74
C ALA A 276 -12.20 14.80 12.47
N LEU A 277 -12.59 14.36 11.27
CA LEU A 277 -12.20 14.99 10.02
C LEU A 277 -12.69 16.44 9.95
N ARG A 278 -13.79 16.79 10.63
CA ARG A 278 -14.33 18.16 10.70
C ARG A 278 -13.28 19.18 11.12
N GLU A 279 -12.49 18.87 12.13
CA GLU A 279 -11.41 19.74 12.63
C GLU A 279 -10.26 19.90 11.61
N ARG A 280 -10.08 18.93 10.70
CA ARG A 280 -9.03 18.94 9.66
C ARG A 280 -9.45 19.65 8.38
N LEU A 281 -10.75 19.91 8.23
CA LEU A 281 -11.34 20.60 7.08
C LEU A 281 -11.35 22.13 7.28
N ASP A 282 -10.47 22.69 8.10
CA ASP A 282 -10.33 24.14 8.20
C ASP A 282 -9.69 24.71 6.92
N GLU A 283 -10.20 25.82 6.38
CA GLU A 283 -9.71 26.35 5.10
C GLU A 283 -8.26 26.82 5.17
N VAL A 284 -7.79 27.25 6.34
CA VAL A 284 -6.41 27.71 6.55
C VAL A 284 -5.43 26.54 6.42
N GLY A 285 -5.72 25.43 7.10
CA GLY A 285 -4.94 24.19 7.06
C GLY A 285 -4.93 23.58 5.66
N LEU A 286 -6.09 23.53 5.01
CA LEU A 286 -6.21 23.05 3.63
C LEU A 286 -5.43 23.91 2.63
N LEU A 287 -5.49 25.25 2.75
CA LEU A 287 -4.72 26.17 1.92
C LEU A 287 -3.22 26.01 2.12
N ALA A 288 -2.76 25.88 3.37
CA ALA A 288 -1.35 25.60 3.68
C ALA A 288 -0.89 24.22 3.17
N ALA A 289 -1.82 23.27 2.99
CA ALA A 289 -1.54 21.92 2.53
C ALA A 289 -1.41 21.80 1.00
N LEU A 290 -1.78 22.81 0.20
CA LEU A 290 -1.71 22.80 -1.27
C LEU A 290 -0.30 22.70 -1.87
N GLY A 291 0.75 22.79 -1.04
CA GLY A 291 2.12 22.68 -1.51
C GLY A 291 2.67 23.96 -2.17
N ILE A 292 1.99 25.10 -1.99
CA ILE A 292 2.47 26.39 -2.52
C ILE A 292 3.78 26.77 -1.81
N PRO A 293 4.89 27.01 -2.56
CA PRO A 293 6.18 27.30 -1.95
C PRO A 293 6.13 28.50 -1.00
N LYS A 294 6.65 28.33 0.22
CA LYS A 294 6.72 29.33 1.30
C LYS A 294 5.36 29.72 1.92
N LEU A 295 4.26 29.07 1.53
CA LEU A 295 2.95 29.29 2.15
C LEU A 295 2.83 28.46 3.43
N THR A 296 2.91 29.12 4.58
CA THR A 296 2.72 28.49 5.90
C THR A 296 1.33 28.80 6.44
N GLU A 297 0.88 28.08 7.47
CA GLU A 297 -0.44 28.28 8.08
C GLU A 297 -0.71 29.74 8.53
N PRO A 298 0.24 30.47 9.19
CA PRO A 298 0.02 31.88 9.49
C PRO A 298 -0.17 32.75 8.25
N ARG A 299 0.50 32.42 7.14
CA ARG A 299 0.37 33.15 5.87
C ARG A 299 -0.91 32.80 5.14
N ALA A 300 -1.35 31.54 5.19
CA ALA A 300 -2.65 31.10 4.71
C ALA A 300 -3.78 31.83 5.47
N ARG A 301 -3.66 31.99 6.79
CA ARG A 301 -4.62 32.73 7.62
C ARG A 301 -4.70 34.21 7.21
N GLN A 302 -3.55 34.85 7.03
CA GLN A 302 -3.46 36.22 6.54
C GLN A 302 -4.05 36.37 5.12
N LEU A 303 -3.88 35.35 4.26
CA LEU A 303 -4.40 35.35 2.89
C LEU A 303 -5.91 35.12 2.84
N LEU A 304 -6.48 34.30 3.73
CA LEU A 304 -7.92 34.10 3.80
C LEU A 304 -8.61 35.33 4.41
N ASP A 305 -8.28 35.75 5.64
CA ASP A 305 -8.82 36.96 6.29
C ASP A 305 -10.30 37.27 5.95
N GLY A 306 -11.19 36.31 6.26
CA GLY A 306 -12.64 36.40 5.98
C GLY A 306 -13.08 35.92 4.59
N ARG A 307 -12.16 35.56 3.69
CA ARG A 307 -12.41 34.91 2.41
C ARG A 307 -12.43 33.38 2.54
N THR A 308 -13.05 32.74 1.57
CA THR A 308 -13.05 31.28 1.38
C THR A 308 -11.99 30.84 0.36
N LEU A 309 -11.78 29.51 0.26
CA LEU A 309 -10.95 28.94 -0.82
C LEU A 309 -11.52 29.26 -2.21
N GLU A 310 -12.84 29.32 -2.32
CA GLU A 310 -13.55 29.68 -3.55
C GLU A 310 -13.28 31.14 -3.93
N ASP A 311 -13.37 32.08 -3.00
CA ASP A 311 -13.03 33.49 -3.24
C ASP A 311 -11.58 33.65 -3.71
N LEU A 312 -10.64 32.89 -3.13
CA LEU A 312 -9.24 32.91 -3.53
C LEU A 312 -9.04 32.42 -4.96
N ALA A 313 -9.79 31.41 -5.42
CA ALA A 313 -9.67 30.88 -6.78
C ALA A 313 -9.88 31.96 -7.86
N PHE A 314 -10.75 32.95 -7.59
CA PHE A 314 -11.03 34.06 -8.50
C PHE A 314 -10.11 35.28 -8.32
N LEU A 315 -9.27 35.28 -7.28
CA LEU A 315 -8.44 36.41 -6.96
C LEU A 315 -7.26 36.55 -7.95
N LYS A 316 -7.00 37.80 -8.36
CA LYS A 316 -5.97 38.13 -9.37
C LYS A 316 -4.77 38.89 -8.81
N VAL A 317 -4.90 39.48 -7.62
CA VAL A 317 -3.88 40.37 -7.04
C VAL A 317 -3.59 39.95 -5.60
N PHE A 318 -2.33 39.67 -5.30
CA PHE A 318 -1.89 39.18 -3.98
C PHE A 318 -0.99 40.14 -3.20
N GLY A 319 -0.45 41.17 -3.86
CA GLY A 319 0.43 42.17 -3.23
C GLY A 319 -0.23 43.04 -2.15
N VAL A 320 -1.56 43.07 -2.09
CA VAL A 320 -2.33 43.92 -1.16
C VAL A 320 -2.45 43.35 0.26
N PHE A 321 -2.04 42.10 0.48
CA PHE A 321 -2.23 41.41 1.76
C PHE A 321 -1.08 41.59 2.76
N GLY A 322 -0.06 42.40 2.46
CA GLY A 322 1.12 42.54 3.34
C GLY A 322 1.92 41.25 3.49
N LEU A 323 1.92 40.42 2.44
CA LEU A 323 2.69 39.18 2.37
C LEU A 323 4.13 39.47 1.88
N PRO A 324 5.13 38.67 2.26
CA PRO A 324 6.48 38.79 1.70
C PRO A 324 6.46 38.69 0.18
N GLU A 325 7.22 39.54 -0.51
CA GLU A 325 7.27 39.59 -1.99
C GLU A 325 7.54 38.21 -2.60
N ALA A 326 8.50 37.47 -2.03
CA ALA A 326 8.83 36.12 -2.50
C ALA A 326 7.70 35.09 -2.35
N LEU A 327 6.74 35.31 -1.45
CA LEU A 327 5.52 34.49 -1.35
C LEU A 327 4.46 34.96 -2.35
N VAL A 328 4.31 36.28 -2.54
CA VAL A 328 3.42 36.85 -3.56
C VAL A 328 3.78 36.31 -4.94
N THR A 329 5.06 36.30 -5.31
CA THR A 329 5.53 35.72 -6.57
C THR A 329 5.19 34.23 -6.69
N SER A 330 5.39 33.45 -5.63
CA SER A 330 5.02 32.02 -5.62
C SER A 330 3.52 31.82 -5.82
N LEU A 331 2.69 32.62 -5.12
CA LEU A 331 1.22 32.57 -5.24
C LEU A 331 0.77 32.94 -6.65
N GLU A 332 1.26 34.04 -7.20
CA GLU A 332 0.91 34.50 -8.54
C GLU A 332 1.34 33.47 -9.60
N SER A 333 2.55 32.92 -9.48
CA SER A 333 3.02 31.85 -10.38
C SER A 333 2.17 30.60 -10.26
N TRP A 334 1.77 30.21 -9.05
CA TRP A 334 0.94 29.03 -8.83
C TRP A 334 -0.48 29.24 -9.39
N MET A 335 -1.06 30.41 -9.12
CA MET A 335 -2.40 30.81 -9.58
C MET A 335 -2.45 31.14 -11.08
N ALA A 336 -1.32 31.33 -11.76
CA ALA A 336 -1.29 31.49 -13.21
C ALA A 336 -1.62 30.19 -13.97
N VAL A 337 -1.54 29.04 -13.29
CA VAL A 337 -1.91 27.73 -13.84
C VAL A 337 -3.40 27.50 -13.60
N GLU A 338 -4.18 27.34 -14.67
CA GLU A 338 -5.64 27.19 -14.57
C GLU A 338 -6.05 25.97 -13.72
N ALA A 339 -5.36 24.84 -13.90
CA ALA A 339 -5.61 23.61 -13.13
C ALA A 339 -5.46 23.81 -11.61
N ASN A 340 -4.63 24.75 -11.17
CA ASN A 340 -4.46 25.06 -9.74
C ASN A 340 -5.66 25.84 -9.18
N ARG A 341 -6.27 26.73 -9.99
CA ARG A 341 -7.52 27.40 -9.62
C ARG A 341 -8.68 26.42 -9.57
N GLU A 342 -8.77 25.52 -10.54
CA GLU A 342 -9.75 24.43 -10.54
C GLU A 342 -9.56 23.52 -9.31
N ALA A 343 -8.31 23.22 -8.93
CA ALA A 343 -8.02 22.43 -7.72
C ALA A 343 -8.52 23.11 -6.44
N LEU A 344 -8.39 24.44 -6.32
CA LEU A 344 -8.97 25.21 -5.21
C LEU A 344 -10.50 25.11 -5.17
N MET A 345 -11.15 25.26 -6.33
CA MET A 345 -12.60 25.15 -6.45
C MET A 345 -13.09 23.74 -6.08
N ASN A 346 -12.44 22.71 -6.59
CA ASN A 346 -12.76 21.31 -6.29
C ASN A 346 -12.56 21.00 -4.81
N LEU A 347 -11.48 21.52 -4.20
CA LEU A 347 -11.22 21.37 -2.78
C LEU A 347 -12.30 22.08 -1.92
N SER A 348 -12.70 23.29 -2.29
CA SER A 348 -13.78 24.03 -1.63
C SER A 348 -15.12 23.28 -1.71
N ALA A 349 -15.46 22.75 -2.89
CA ALA A 349 -16.68 21.98 -3.11
C ALA A 349 -16.68 20.67 -2.31
N LEU A 350 -15.60 19.88 -2.38
CA LEU A 350 -15.46 18.65 -1.61
C LEU A 350 -15.50 18.91 -0.10
N ARG A 351 -14.88 19.98 0.37
CA ARG A 351 -14.93 20.38 1.78
C ARG A 351 -16.37 20.61 2.25
N ARG A 352 -17.18 21.32 1.46
CA ARG A 352 -18.59 21.59 1.76
C ARG A 352 -19.39 20.29 1.84
N GLU A 353 -19.24 19.44 0.83
CA GLU A 353 -19.87 18.11 0.79
C GLU A 353 -19.49 17.26 2.02
N LEU A 354 -18.22 17.23 2.38
CA LEU A 354 -17.75 16.49 3.54
C LEU A 354 -18.33 17.05 4.84
N LEU A 355 -18.31 18.36 5.05
CA LEU A 355 -18.87 18.98 6.26
C LEU A 355 -20.36 18.70 6.45
N GLU A 356 -21.11 18.60 5.36
CA GLU A 356 -22.54 18.24 5.34
C GLU A 356 -22.78 16.76 5.59
N SER A 357 -21.92 15.88 5.07
CA SER A 357 -22.05 14.42 5.19
C SER A 357 -21.45 13.82 6.46
N LEU A 358 -20.57 14.55 7.14
CA LEU A 358 -19.86 14.08 8.32
C LEU A 358 -20.83 13.82 9.48
N PRO A 359 -20.74 12.66 10.15
CA PRO A 359 -21.56 12.39 11.32
C PRO A 359 -21.30 13.45 12.39
N GLU A 360 -22.31 13.75 13.21
CA GLU A 360 -22.08 14.54 14.42
C GLU A 360 -21.05 13.83 15.28
N GLU A 361 -20.15 14.59 15.90
CA GLU A 361 -19.27 14.01 16.91
C GLU A 361 -20.16 13.44 18.00
N ALA A 362 -20.16 12.10 18.12
CA ALA A 362 -20.68 11.47 19.31
C ALA A 362 -19.97 12.14 20.50
N GLU A 363 -20.73 12.71 21.43
CA GLU A 363 -20.17 13.25 22.66
C GLU A 363 -19.20 12.20 23.20
N ALA A 364 -17.93 12.60 23.40
CA ALA A 364 -16.92 11.71 23.93
C ALA A 364 -17.52 10.97 25.13
N PRO A 365 -17.40 9.63 25.22
CA PRO A 365 -18.03 8.89 26.30
C PRO A 365 -17.66 9.57 27.62
N GLN A 366 -18.65 10.13 28.31
CA GLN A 366 -18.45 10.69 29.64
C GLN A 366 -18.22 9.51 30.59
N GLY A 367 -16.99 9.00 30.61
CA GLY A 367 -16.55 7.92 31.48
C GLY A 367 -15.48 8.39 32.45
N ALA A 368 -15.12 7.53 33.40
CA ALA A 368 -14.14 7.84 34.44
C ALA A 368 -12.76 8.27 33.88
N LEU A 369 -12.47 7.93 32.62
CA LEU A 369 -11.21 8.22 31.95
C LEU A 369 -11.30 9.34 30.91
N ALA A 370 -12.40 10.11 30.89
CA ALA A 370 -12.59 11.25 29.99
C ALA A 370 -11.39 12.22 30.01
N GLY A 371 -10.84 12.50 28.83
CA GLY A 371 -9.71 13.41 28.64
C GLY A 371 -8.34 12.85 29.04
N LYS A 372 -8.25 11.57 29.45
CA LYS A 372 -6.98 10.91 29.79
C LYS A 372 -6.41 10.21 28.56
N THR A 373 -5.09 10.33 28.35
CA THR A 373 -4.38 9.65 27.25
C THR A 373 -3.52 8.50 27.80
N PHE A 374 -3.67 7.31 27.23
CA PHE A 374 -2.97 6.08 27.62
C PHE A 374 -2.00 5.63 26.52
N VAL A 375 -0.88 5.03 26.90
CA VAL A 375 0.01 4.31 25.98
C VAL A 375 0.16 2.88 26.49
N LEU A 376 -0.16 1.90 25.64
CA LEU A 376 -0.03 0.47 25.97
C LEU A 376 1.33 -0.05 25.47
N THR A 377 2.12 -0.64 26.35
CA THR A 377 3.43 -1.25 26.01
C THR A 377 3.64 -2.57 26.75
N GLY A 378 4.42 -3.48 26.15
CA GLY A 378 4.60 -4.85 26.66
C GLY A 378 3.39 -5.76 26.46
N THR A 379 3.51 -7.00 26.95
CA THR A 379 2.46 -8.03 26.92
C THR A 379 1.70 -8.03 28.24
N LEU A 380 0.38 -7.81 28.18
CA LEU A 380 -0.47 -7.82 29.37
C LEU A 380 -0.80 -9.27 29.79
N PRO A 381 -0.73 -9.62 31.08
CA PRO A 381 -1.05 -10.94 31.62
C PRO A 381 -2.39 -11.57 31.21
N THR A 382 -3.52 -10.83 31.19
CA THR A 382 -4.86 -11.44 31.04
C THR A 382 -5.64 -11.02 29.79
N MET A 383 -5.22 -9.97 29.09
CA MET A 383 -5.90 -9.50 27.86
C MET A 383 -4.93 -9.04 26.76
N SER A 384 -5.44 -8.93 25.52
CA SER A 384 -4.65 -8.36 24.42
C SER A 384 -4.57 -6.83 24.53
N ARG A 385 -3.54 -6.23 23.90
CA ARG A 385 -3.41 -4.76 23.85
C ARG A 385 -4.60 -4.11 23.15
N ASP A 386 -5.16 -4.75 22.13
CA ASP A 386 -6.34 -4.24 21.42
C ASP A 386 -7.58 -4.29 22.32
N ALA A 387 -7.74 -5.37 23.11
CA ALA A 387 -8.83 -5.47 24.08
C ALA A 387 -8.70 -4.42 25.21
N ALA A 388 -7.49 -4.22 25.74
CA ALA A 388 -7.21 -3.17 26.72
C ALA A 388 -7.48 -1.77 26.14
N GLY A 389 -7.12 -1.56 24.86
CA GLY A 389 -7.38 -0.32 24.15
C GLY A 389 -8.88 -0.04 24.02
N ALA A 390 -9.65 -1.05 23.62
CA ALA A 390 -11.10 -0.96 23.53
C ALA A 390 -11.77 -0.63 24.86
N LEU A 391 -11.29 -1.20 25.99
CA LEU A 391 -11.80 -0.88 27.33
C LEU A 391 -11.51 0.57 27.74
N ILE A 392 -10.30 1.05 27.45
CA ILE A 392 -9.91 2.45 27.72
C ILE A 392 -10.78 3.41 26.91
N GLU A 393 -10.99 3.12 25.63
CA GLU A 393 -11.81 3.92 24.73
C GLU A 393 -13.28 3.91 25.15
N ALA A 394 -13.81 2.74 25.56
CA ALA A 394 -15.17 2.60 26.09
C ALA A 394 -15.38 3.41 27.38
N ALA A 395 -14.35 3.56 28.21
CA ALA A 395 -14.38 4.38 29.43
C ALA A 395 -14.08 5.87 29.20
N GLY A 396 -14.00 6.32 27.94
CA GLY A 396 -13.79 7.72 27.55
C GLY A 396 -12.32 8.16 27.46
N GLY A 397 -11.38 7.23 27.62
CA GLY A 397 -9.94 7.48 27.47
C GLY A 397 -9.47 7.41 26.02
N LYS A 398 -8.30 8.00 25.74
CA LYS A 398 -7.67 7.97 24.41
C LYS A 398 -6.41 7.11 24.41
N VAL A 399 -6.27 6.17 23.49
CA VAL A 399 -5.03 5.39 23.34
C VAL A 399 -4.09 6.05 22.31
N SER A 400 -2.81 6.14 22.65
CA SER A 400 -1.75 6.70 21.81
C SER A 400 -0.63 5.67 21.60
N GLY A 401 -0.03 5.68 20.41
CA GLY A 401 1.13 4.84 20.08
C GLY A 401 2.45 5.34 20.66
N SER A 402 2.52 6.60 21.11
CA SER A 402 3.77 7.25 21.56
C SER A 402 3.62 7.94 22.92
N VAL A 403 4.69 7.87 23.72
CA VAL A 403 4.79 8.56 25.01
C VAL A 403 5.25 9.99 24.79
N SER A 404 4.49 10.94 25.34
CA SER A 404 4.73 12.38 25.30
C SER A 404 4.43 13.01 26.67
N LYS A 405 4.76 14.30 26.86
CA LYS A 405 4.35 15.05 28.07
C LYS A 405 2.84 15.19 28.25
N LYS A 406 2.04 14.95 27.20
CA LYS A 406 0.57 14.97 27.25
C LYS A 406 -0.03 13.60 27.60
N THR A 407 0.79 12.55 27.64
CA THR A 407 0.36 11.21 28.04
C THR A 407 0.02 11.23 29.52
N SER A 408 -1.18 10.77 29.88
CA SER A 408 -1.63 10.70 31.27
C SER A 408 -1.11 9.44 31.94
N TYR A 409 -1.16 8.30 31.25
CA TYR A 409 -0.74 7.01 31.79
C TYR A 409 -0.02 6.15 30.74
N VAL A 410 0.94 5.35 31.19
CA VAL A 410 1.54 4.27 30.40
C VAL A 410 1.22 2.96 31.07
N VAL A 411 0.53 2.06 30.37
CA VAL A 411 0.24 0.71 30.88
C VAL A 411 1.35 -0.20 30.39
N ALA A 412 2.14 -0.72 31.33
CA ALA A 412 3.31 -1.54 31.07
C ALA A 412 3.05 -3.00 31.47
N GLY A 413 3.04 -3.88 30.48
CA GLY A 413 3.07 -5.32 30.66
C GLY A 413 4.49 -5.88 30.70
N ALA A 414 4.62 -7.21 30.64
CA ALA A 414 5.92 -7.86 30.50
C ALA A 414 6.65 -7.35 29.24
N GLU A 415 7.96 -7.13 29.32
CA GLU A 415 8.80 -6.66 28.20
C GLU A 415 8.41 -5.26 27.64
N ALA A 416 7.99 -4.34 28.51
CA ALA A 416 7.55 -2.99 28.15
C ALA A 416 8.56 -2.09 27.39
N GLY A 417 9.85 -2.45 27.37
CA GLY A 417 10.88 -1.90 26.47
C GLY A 417 11.04 -0.37 26.49
N SER A 418 11.43 0.20 25.35
CA SER A 418 11.84 1.61 25.19
C SER A 418 10.75 2.66 25.47
N LYS A 419 9.47 2.25 25.51
CA LYS A 419 8.36 3.17 25.87
C LYS A 419 8.23 3.36 27.37
N LEU A 420 8.58 2.35 28.17
CA LEU A 420 8.62 2.46 29.63
C LEU A 420 9.73 3.43 30.06
N GLU A 421 10.94 3.23 29.54
CA GLU A 421 12.09 4.12 29.79
C GLU A 421 11.76 5.57 29.44
N LYS A 422 11.07 5.79 28.32
CA LYS A 422 10.62 7.13 27.89
C LYS A 422 9.55 7.73 28.82
N ALA A 423 8.68 6.90 29.40
CA ALA A 423 7.67 7.34 30.35
C ALA A 423 8.30 7.80 31.67
N GLU A 424 9.25 7.00 32.19
CA GLU A 424 10.02 7.32 33.39
C GLU A 424 10.82 8.61 33.20
N ALA A 425 11.51 8.76 32.07
CA ALA A 425 12.28 9.96 31.74
C ALA A 425 11.42 11.24 31.63
N LEU A 426 10.15 11.10 31.25
CA LEU A 426 9.20 12.20 31.12
C LEU A 426 8.34 12.41 32.38
N GLY A 427 8.49 11.57 33.41
CA GLY A 427 7.71 11.62 34.65
C GLY A 427 6.23 11.27 34.46
N VAL A 428 5.89 10.46 33.45
CA VAL A 428 4.51 10.02 33.18
C VAL A 428 4.17 8.83 34.08
N THR A 429 2.97 8.79 34.64
CA THR A 429 2.53 7.71 35.54
C THR A 429 2.47 6.37 34.81
N VAL A 430 3.17 5.35 35.35
CA VAL A 430 3.16 3.99 34.84
C VAL A 430 2.19 3.14 35.65
N LEU A 431 1.38 2.34 34.97
CA LEU A 431 0.39 1.42 35.53
C LEU A 431 0.67 0.00 35.03
N ASP A 432 0.32 -1.00 35.83
CA ASP A 432 0.18 -2.37 35.37
C ASP A 432 -1.26 -2.68 34.94
N GLU A 433 -1.51 -3.90 34.44
CA GLU A 433 -2.84 -4.32 34.01
C GLU A 433 -3.89 -4.28 35.15
N ALA A 434 -3.48 -4.63 36.36
CA ALA A 434 -4.37 -4.62 37.53
C ALA A 434 -4.80 -3.20 37.90
N ALA A 435 -3.88 -2.25 37.88
CA ALA A 435 -4.17 -0.84 38.12
C ALA A 435 -5.02 -0.23 37.00
N LEU A 436 -4.85 -0.67 35.75
CA LEU A 436 -5.74 -0.29 34.65
C LEU A 436 -7.18 -0.78 34.89
N LEU A 437 -7.36 -2.04 35.28
CA LEU A 437 -8.69 -2.61 35.57
C LEU A 437 -9.36 -1.92 36.77
N ALA A 438 -8.59 -1.59 37.80
CA ALA A 438 -9.08 -0.82 38.95
C ALA A 438 -9.56 0.60 38.54
N LEU A 439 -8.84 1.27 37.63
CA LEU A 439 -9.25 2.56 37.08
C LEU A 439 -10.51 2.48 36.19
N LEU A 440 -10.73 1.34 35.55
CA LEU A 440 -11.92 1.07 34.73
C LEU A 440 -13.15 0.65 35.56
N GLY A 441 -13.02 0.53 36.88
CA GLY A 441 -14.12 0.13 37.77
C GLY A 441 -14.44 -1.37 37.74
N ASN A 442 -13.56 -2.19 37.18
CA ASN A 442 -13.68 -3.65 37.17
C ASN A 442 -12.65 -4.24 38.16
N PRO A 443 -12.97 -4.36 39.46
CA PRO A 443 -12.10 -5.07 40.39
C PRO A 443 -12.00 -6.54 39.96
N THR A 444 -10.76 -7.06 39.95
CA THR A 444 -10.41 -8.47 39.68
C THR A 444 -11.11 -9.46 40.57
#